data_AF-A0A0F8WA14-F1
#
_entry.id   AF-A0A0F8WA14-F1
#
_cell.length_a   1.000
_cell.length_b   1.000
_cell.length_c   1.000
_cell.angle_alpha   90.00
_cell.angle_beta   90.00
_cell.angle_gamma   90.00
#
_symmetry.space_group_name_H-M   'P 1'
#
loop_
_entity.id
_entity.type
_entity.pdbx_description
1 polymer ?
#
loop_
_entity_poly.entity_id
_entity_poly.type
_entity_poly.pdbx_seq_one_letter_code
_entity_poly.pdbx_strand_id
1 'polypeptide(L)'
;MIPPCDPTILETNPHFKRLYQHLTTTLLNPDGSTRANDAQPTRKAVQEELRDCQLRNAKKQIKTQTLRQMAFNPDSELPDDCREPIAVVSLFLESSPSQLDQNDQCNGGGDVHTFIAPDIDKFYSNLHMMMPSFAKVLSSTMRDLRMLTNPGDTAGSSTSASIEDSRPHIRTRSRSKLAPSIPLSSQISGRLRALREMQFSELPASRTQMAATAAEVLALRTEVLERTVTLLERAKHGALARATKAKAEHLATVAHGVEGKLNVMRLDILAAIHTPEVSAALNRYHQHLRDTRERLEERREAALEELKAYEDADSATNSGIRGPAKSGPIGEIARRYGTLIREIEDVKTEIHRLGG
;
A
#
# COMPACT_ATOMS: atom_id res chain seq x y z
N MET A 1 26.16 0.00 -38.01
CA MET A 1 26.91 0.01 -39.29
C MET A 1 28.30 0.52 -39.05
N ILE A 2 29.31 -0.27 -39.41
CA ILE A 2 30.71 0.18 -39.36
C ILE A 2 30.92 1.15 -40.54
N PRO A 3 31.33 2.40 -40.31
CA PRO A 3 31.54 3.35 -41.39
C PRO A 3 32.66 2.85 -42.32
N PRO A 4 32.50 2.95 -43.66
CA PRO A 4 33.53 2.52 -44.60
C PRO A 4 34.81 3.35 -44.38
N CYS A 5 35.94 2.68 -44.15
CA CYS A 5 37.25 3.34 -44.02
C CYS A 5 37.81 3.76 -45.39
N ASP A 6 38.49 4.91 -45.42
CA ASP A 6 39.20 5.43 -46.59
C ASP A 6 40.33 4.47 -47.01
N PRO A 7 40.40 4.06 -48.29
CA PRO A 7 41.43 3.15 -48.78
C PRO A 7 42.87 3.65 -48.57
N THR A 8 43.09 4.97 -48.55
CA THR A 8 44.42 5.58 -48.35
C THR A 8 45.00 5.32 -46.95
N ILE A 9 44.13 5.25 -45.94
CA ILE A 9 44.51 4.96 -44.54
C ILE A 9 44.85 3.47 -44.36
N LEU A 10 44.16 2.60 -45.10
CA LEU A 10 44.43 1.16 -45.11
C LEU A 10 45.76 0.84 -45.83
N GLU A 11 46.17 1.63 -46.82
CA GLU A 11 47.46 1.46 -47.49
C GLU A 11 48.63 1.99 -46.66
N THR A 12 48.45 3.12 -45.97
CA THR A 12 49.50 3.76 -45.16
C THR A 12 49.84 2.96 -43.89
N ASN A 13 48.87 2.23 -43.33
CA ASN A 13 49.08 1.42 -42.13
C ASN A 13 48.67 -0.06 -42.35
N PRO A 14 49.63 -0.93 -42.74
CA PRO A 14 49.34 -2.33 -43.03
C PRO A 14 48.91 -3.13 -41.80
N HIS A 15 49.30 -2.71 -40.59
CA HIS A 15 48.84 -3.35 -39.35
C HIS A 15 47.38 -3.04 -39.08
N PHE A 16 46.97 -1.77 -39.28
CA PHE A 16 45.57 -1.36 -39.17
C PHE A 16 44.70 -2.03 -40.24
N LYS A 17 45.19 -2.17 -41.48
CA LYS A 17 44.48 -2.90 -42.55
C LYS A 17 44.19 -4.35 -42.17
N ARG A 18 45.18 -5.07 -41.63
CA ARG A 18 44.98 -6.46 -41.16
C ARG A 18 43.97 -6.52 -40.01
N LEU A 19 44.05 -5.59 -39.06
CA LEU A 19 43.11 -5.54 -37.93
C LEU A 19 41.68 -5.22 -38.39
N TYR A 20 41.50 -4.22 -39.25
CA TYR A 20 40.20 -3.84 -39.80
C TYR A 20 39.59 -4.97 -40.64
N GLN A 21 40.39 -5.62 -41.48
CA GLN A 21 39.98 -6.80 -42.24
C GLN A 21 39.59 -7.94 -41.29
N HIS A 22 40.40 -8.25 -40.28
CA HIS A 22 40.09 -9.29 -39.30
C HIS A 22 38.80 -8.98 -38.54
N LEU A 23 38.62 -7.74 -38.07
CA LEU A 23 37.41 -7.31 -37.36
C LEU A 23 36.16 -7.41 -38.24
N THR A 24 36.22 -6.97 -39.50
CA THR A 24 35.05 -6.93 -40.40
C THR A 24 34.71 -8.27 -41.04
N THR A 25 35.69 -9.16 -41.25
CA THR A 25 35.45 -10.47 -41.88
C THR A 25 35.22 -11.58 -40.87
N THR A 26 35.95 -11.60 -39.75
CA THR A 26 35.92 -12.73 -38.80
C THR A 26 35.11 -12.45 -37.53
N LEU A 27 35.16 -11.22 -36.99
CA LEU A 27 34.60 -10.94 -35.66
C LEU A 27 33.25 -10.23 -35.71
N LEU A 28 33.02 -9.32 -36.65
CA LEU A 28 31.84 -8.45 -36.69
C LEU A 28 31.01 -8.66 -37.95
N ASN A 29 29.70 -8.49 -37.81
CA ASN A 29 28.74 -8.37 -38.90
C ASN A 29 28.74 -6.95 -39.47
N PRO A 30 28.19 -6.71 -40.67
CA PRO A 30 28.08 -5.37 -41.27
C PRO A 30 27.37 -4.35 -40.36
N ASP A 31 26.51 -4.80 -39.47
CA ASP A 31 25.80 -3.95 -38.51
C ASP A 31 26.63 -3.59 -37.28
N GLY A 32 27.78 -4.25 -37.06
CA GLY A 32 28.67 -4.06 -35.92
C GLY A 32 28.43 -5.04 -34.76
N SER A 33 27.54 -6.02 -34.91
CA SER A 33 27.34 -7.09 -33.92
C SER A 33 28.43 -8.17 -34.03
N THR A 34 28.75 -8.84 -32.92
CA THR A 34 29.78 -9.88 -32.87
C THR A 34 29.26 -11.21 -33.44
N ARG A 35 29.94 -11.77 -34.43
CA ARG A 35 29.61 -13.06 -35.05
C ARG A 35 29.64 -14.22 -34.05
N ALA A 36 30.55 -14.17 -33.07
CA ALA A 36 30.63 -15.18 -32.00
C ALA A 36 29.36 -15.24 -31.15
N ASN A 37 28.73 -14.09 -30.90
CA ASN A 37 27.48 -14.03 -30.16
C ASN A 37 26.32 -14.57 -30.99
N ASP A 38 26.27 -14.27 -32.29
CA ASP A 38 25.23 -14.78 -33.18
C ASP A 38 25.36 -16.29 -33.45
N ALA A 39 26.54 -16.88 -33.22
CA ALA A 39 26.74 -18.33 -33.29
C ALA A 39 26.24 -19.08 -32.02
N GLN A 40 26.01 -18.37 -30.91
CA GLN A 40 25.53 -19.00 -29.67
C GLN A 40 24.06 -19.45 -29.83
N PRO A 41 23.75 -20.73 -29.54
CA PRO A 41 22.40 -21.26 -29.72
C PRO A 41 21.37 -20.57 -28.82
N THR A 42 21.79 -20.18 -27.59
CA THR A 42 20.95 -19.44 -26.64
C THR A 42 20.53 -18.07 -27.18
N ARG A 43 21.45 -17.34 -27.83
CA ARG A 43 21.14 -16.03 -28.41
C ARG A 43 20.27 -16.14 -29.66
N LYS A 44 20.47 -17.17 -30.48
CA LYS A 44 19.60 -17.46 -31.63
C LYS A 44 18.16 -17.71 -31.18
N ALA A 45 17.96 -18.53 -30.15
CA ALA A 45 16.64 -18.77 -29.57
C ALA A 45 15.99 -17.46 -29.10
N VAL A 46 16.72 -16.59 -28.37
CA VAL A 46 16.20 -15.28 -27.95
C VAL A 46 15.91 -14.34 -29.12
N GLN A 47 16.71 -14.38 -30.20
CA GLN A 47 16.44 -13.58 -31.39
C GLN A 47 15.20 -14.08 -32.13
N GLU A 48 14.98 -15.39 -32.21
CA GLU A 48 13.77 -15.98 -32.75
C GLU A 48 12.55 -15.59 -31.92
N GLU A 49 12.62 -15.70 -30.60
CA GLU A 49 11.56 -15.23 -29.68
C GLU A 49 11.27 -13.73 -29.85
N LEU A 50 12.31 -12.90 -29.99
CA LEU A 50 12.17 -11.47 -30.24
C LEU A 50 11.53 -11.20 -31.59
N ARG A 51 11.90 -11.94 -32.64
CA ARG A 51 11.28 -11.85 -33.97
C ARG A 51 9.81 -12.24 -33.90
N ASP A 52 9.47 -13.27 -33.13
CA ASP A 52 8.09 -13.69 -32.91
C ASP A 52 7.29 -12.64 -32.13
N CYS A 53 7.87 -12.03 -31.10
CA CYS A 53 7.28 -10.90 -30.38
C CYS A 53 7.04 -9.70 -31.31
N GLN A 54 8.04 -9.34 -32.11
CA GLN A 54 7.93 -8.24 -33.07
C GLN A 54 6.88 -8.52 -34.14
N LEU A 55 6.83 -9.75 -34.67
CA LEU A 55 5.84 -10.18 -35.65
C LEU A 55 4.43 -10.13 -35.06
N ARG A 56 4.26 -10.59 -33.82
CA ARG A 56 2.97 -10.51 -33.09
C ARG A 56 2.53 -9.05 -32.92
N ASN A 57 3.44 -8.16 -32.49
CA ASN A 57 3.14 -6.75 -32.31
C ASN A 57 2.79 -6.07 -33.65
N ALA A 58 3.59 -6.30 -34.70
CA ALA A 58 3.31 -5.77 -36.03
C ALA A 58 1.96 -6.25 -36.57
N LYS A 59 1.63 -7.55 -36.41
CA LYS A 59 0.31 -8.09 -36.76
C LYS A 59 -0.82 -7.41 -35.99
N LYS A 60 -0.65 -7.19 -34.68
CA LYS A 60 -1.63 -6.47 -33.83
C LYS A 60 -1.84 -5.05 -34.34
N GLN A 61 -0.75 -4.31 -34.56
CA GLN A 61 -0.80 -2.93 -35.06
C GLN A 61 -1.48 -2.82 -36.43
N ILE A 62 -1.14 -3.71 -37.38
CA ILE A 62 -1.78 -3.74 -38.70
C ILE A 62 -3.28 -3.99 -38.55
N LYS A 63 -3.69 -4.95 -37.72
CA LYS A 63 -5.12 -5.23 -37.47
C LYS A 63 -5.84 -4.02 -36.87
N THR A 64 -5.28 -3.41 -35.82
CA THR A 64 -5.85 -2.23 -35.17
C THR A 64 -5.95 -1.05 -36.14
N GLN A 65 -4.92 -0.78 -36.93
CA GLN A 65 -4.90 0.30 -37.91
C GLN A 65 -5.94 0.07 -39.01
N THR A 66 -6.07 -1.16 -39.52
CA THR A 66 -7.09 -1.49 -40.53
C THR A 66 -8.50 -1.38 -39.94
N LEU A 67 -8.73 -1.81 -38.69
CA LEU A 67 -10.01 -1.62 -38.00
C LEU A 67 -10.35 -0.14 -37.84
N ARG A 68 -9.38 0.70 -37.44
CA ARG A 68 -9.54 2.16 -37.35
C ARG A 68 -9.90 2.76 -38.70
N GLN A 69 -9.19 2.38 -39.75
CA GLN A 69 -9.48 2.84 -41.11
C GLN A 69 -10.91 2.46 -41.53
N MET A 70 -11.36 1.24 -41.26
CA MET A 70 -12.74 0.85 -41.57
C MET A 70 -13.79 1.59 -40.75
N ALA A 71 -13.52 1.87 -39.47
CA ALA A 71 -14.44 2.58 -38.59
C ALA A 71 -14.63 4.05 -38.99
N PHE A 72 -13.55 4.75 -39.33
CA PHE A 72 -13.55 6.20 -39.54
C PHE A 72 -13.48 6.64 -41.01
N ASN A 73 -13.30 5.73 -41.96
CA ASN A 73 -13.37 6.08 -43.39
C ASN A 73 -14.83 6.08 -43.88
N PRO A 74 -15.29 7.19 -44.50
CA PRO A 74 -16.66 7.30 -45.02
C PRO A 74 -16.90 6.40 -46.24
N ASP A 75 -15.85 6.04 -46.99
CA ASP A 75 -15.93 5.23 -48.21
C ASP A 75 -15.93 3.71 -47.94
N SER A 76 -15.94 3.30 -46.68
CA SER A 76 -16.00 1.89 -46.31
C SER A 76 -17.38 1.32 -46.69
N GLU A 77 -17.47 0.18 -47.36
CA GLU A 77 -18.76 -0.45 -47.75
C GLU A 77 -19.46 -1.15 -46.55
N LEU A 78 -19.23 -0.69 -45.31
CA LEU A 78 -19.78 -1.33 -44.11
C LEU A 78 -21.17 -0.78 -43.76
N PRO A 79 -22.11 -1.66 -43.38
CA PRO A 79 -23.39 -1.27 -42.77
C PRO A 79 -23.15 -0.44 -41.50
N ASP A 80 -23.97 0.60 -41.30
CA ASP A 80 -23.83 1.53 -40.18
C ASP A 80 -23.93 0.82 -38.82
N ASP A 81 -24.75 -0.23 -38.71
CA ASP A 81 -24.90 -1.07 -37.51
C ASP A 81 -23.60 -1.77 -37.07
N CYS A 82 -22.68 -1.99 -38.02
CA CYS A 82 -21.37 -2.57 -37.72
C CYS A 82 -20.34 -1.49 -37.36
N ARG A 83 -20.50 -0.25 -37.83
CA ARG A 83 -19.48 0.80 -37.67
C ARG A 83 -19.31 1.25 -36.23
N GLU A 84 -20.41 1.40 -35.50
CA GLU A 84 -20.40 1.89 -34.12
C GLU A 84 -19.66 0.93 -33.17
N PRO A 85 -19.95 -0.40 -33.16
CA PRO A 85 -19.15 -1.36 -32.39
C PRO A 85 -17.67 -1.37 -32.77
N ILE A 86 -17.33 -1.25 -34.07
CA ILE A 86 -15.93 -1.23 -34.51
C ILE A 86 -15.22 0.03 -34.04
N ALA A 87 -15.88 1.18 -34.08
CA ALA A 87 -15.31 2.45 -33.60
C ALA A 87 -15.03 2.40 -32.10
N VAL A 88 -15.99 1.90 -31.30
CA VAL A 88 -15.83 1.75 -29.84
C VAL A 88 -14.69 0.76 -29.52
N VAL A 89 -14.66 -0.41 -30.16
CA VAL A 89 -13.59 -1.41 -29.97
C VAL A 89 -12.24 -0.86 -30.44
N SER A 90 -12.16 -0.14 -31.56
CA SER A 90 -10.91 0.47 -32.04
C SER A 90 -10.37 1.53 -31.08
N LEU A 91 -11.24 2.38 -30.52
CA LEU A 91 -10.85 3.40 -29.53
C LEU A 91 -10.42 2.76 -28.20
N PHE A 92 -11.07 1.67 -27.80
CA PHE A 92 -10.68 0.90 -26.62
C PHE A 92 -9.28 0.26 -26.78
N LEU A 93 -9.01 -0.33 -27.95
CA LEU A 93 -7.70 -0.92 -28.26
C LEU A 93 -6.57 0.12 -28.30
N GLU A 94 -6.88 1.38 -28.60
CA GLU A 94 -5.92 2.50 -28.60
C GLU A 94 -5.68 3.10 -27.22
N SER A 95 -6.72 3.18 -26.38
CA SER A 95 -6.62 3.72 -25.03
C SER A 95 -5.93 2.77 -24.05
N SER A 96 -6.03 1.45 -24.27
CA SER A 96 -5.48 0.42 -23.38
C SER A 96 -4.51 -0.54 -24.09
N PRO A 97 -3.34 -0.07 -24.60
CA PRO A 97 -2.39 -0.91 -25.34
C PRO A 97 -1.73 -2.00 -24.48
N SER A 98 -1.58 -1.77 -23.17
CA SER A 98 -0.86 -2.62 -22.20
C SER A 98 -1.73 -3.61 -21.41
N GLN A 99 -3.07 -3.49 -21.47
CA GLN A 99 -3.99 -4.39 -20.75
C GLN A 99 -4.16 -5.76 -21.44
N LEU A 100 -3.83 -5.87 -22.74
CA LEU A 100 -3.99 -7.11 -23.50
C LEU A 100 -2.83 -8.11 -23.34
N ASP A 101 -1.70 -7.67 -22.78
CA ASP A 101 -0.51 -8.50 -22.61
C ASP A 101 -0.35 -9.00 -21.15
N GLN A 102 -1.20 -8.54 -20.24
CA GLN A 102 -1.20 -8.99 -18.84
C GLN A 102 -2.11 -10.22 -18.70
N ASN A 103 -1.49 -11.40 -18.66
CA ASN A 103 -2.11 -12.60 -18.11
C ASN A 103 -2.52 -12.32 -16.65
N ASP A 104 -3.81 -12.10 -16.42
CA ASP A 104 -4.56 -12.59 -15.24
C ASP A 104 -4.05 -12.27 -13.82
N GLN A 105 -3.57 -11.05 -13.50
CA GLN A 105 -3.18 -10.78 -12.10
C GLN A 105 -3.28 -9.36 -11.52
N CYS A 106 -3.91 -8.38 -12.18
CA CYS A 106 -4.13 -7.06 -11.57
C CYS A 106 -5.63 -6.73 -11.45
N ASN A 107 -6.14 -6.97 -10.24
CA ASN A 107 -7.54 -6.92 -9.84
C ASN A 107 -8.07 -5.47 -9.70
N GLY A 108 -8.16 -4.75 -10.82
CA GLY A 108 -8.68 -3.37 -10.85
C GLY A 108 -9.34 -2.91 -12.16
N GLY A 109 -9.49 -3.80 -13.15
CA GLY A 109 -10.06 -3.48 -14.47
C GLY A 109 -11.46 -4.10 -14.74
N GLY A 110 -12.08 -4.75 -13.75
CA GLY A 110 -13.33 -5.51 -13.93
C GLY A 110 -14.51 -4.68 -14.43
N ASP A 111 -14.60 -3.40 -14.04
CA ASP A 111 -15.75 -2.56 -14.36
C ASP A 111 -15.78 -2.11 -15.82
N VAL A 112 -14.61 -1.81 -16.41
CA VAL A 112 -14.49 -1.35 -17.80
C VAL A 112 -14.69 -2.51 -18.78
N HIS A 113 -14.16 -3.70 -18.45
CA HIS A 113 -14.39 -4.91 -19.24
C HIS A 113 -15.86 -5.35 -19.22
N THR A 114 -16.56 -5.15 -18.10
CA THR A 114 -18.02 -5.39 -18.00
C THR A 114 -18.82 -4.41 -18.85
N PHE A 115 -18.39 -3.14 -18.92
CA PHE A 115 -19.09 -2.11 -19.71
C PHE A 115 -18.94 -2.30 -21.22
N ILE A 116 -17.78 -2.77 -21.69
CA ILE A 116 -17.51 -2.96 -23.12
C ILE A 116 -17.89 -4.36 -23.65
N ALA A 117 -18.11 -5.33 -22.76
CA ALA A 117 -18.57 -6.68 -23.10
C ALA A 117 -19.72 -6.74 -24.13
N PRO A 118 -20.82 -5.96 -24.01
CA PRO A 118 -21.91 -6.01 -24.98
C PRO A 118 -21.49 -5.56 -26.40
N ASP A 119 -20.57 -4.61 -26.52
CA ASP A 119 -20.08 -4.15 -27.82
C ASP A 119 -19.05 -5.12 -28.42
N ILE A 120 -18.31 -5.82 -27.57
CA ILE A 120 -17.46 -6.95 -27.97
C ILE A 120 -18.31 -8.10 -28.51
N ASP A 121 -19.42 -8.46 -27.85
CA ASP A 121 -20.33 -9.52 -28.30
C ASP A 121 -21.01 -9.18 -29.64
N LYS A 122 -21.43 -7.91 -29.80
CA LYS A 122 -21.94 -7.39 -31.09
C LYS A 122 -20.87 -7.42 -32.17
N PHE A 123 -19.63 -7.05 -31.85
CA PHE A 123 -18.49 -7.11 -32.78
C PHE A 123 -18.24 -8.55 -33.25
N TYR A 124 -18.23 -9.53 -32.35
CA TYR A 124 -18.07 -10.94 -32.72
C TYR A 124 -19.23 -11.46 -33.57
N SER A 125 -20.46 -11.06 -33.25
CA SER A 125 -21.65 -11.43 -34.04
C SER A 125 -21.57 -10.88 -35.46
N ASN A 126 -21.06 -9.66 -35.63
CA ASN A 126 -20.96 -8.97 -36.92
C ASN A 126 -19.65 -9.24 -37.69
N LEU A 127 -18.74 -10.04 -37.13
CA LEU A 127 -17.41 -10.29 -37.70
C LEU A 127 -17.49 -10.81 -39.13
N HIS A 128 -18.41 -11.74 -39.41
CA HIS A 128 -18.59 -12.33 -40.74
C HIS A 128 -18.94 -11.30 -41.82
N MET A 129 -19.65 -10.22 -41.48
CA MET A 129 -19.98 -9.15 -42.42
C MET A 129 -18.80 -8.20 -42.68
N MET A 130 -17.89 -8.08 -41.72
CA MET A 130 -16.75 -7.16 -41.80
C MET A 130 -15.50 -7.78 -42.45
N MET A 131 -15.33 -9.10 -42.36
CA MET A 131 -14.13 -9.76 -42.87
C MET A 131 -13.86 -9.53 -44.37
N PRO A 132 -14.86 -9.50 -45.27
CA PRO A 132 -14.63 -9.24 -46.69
C PRO A 132 -14.07 -7.83 -46.96
N SER A 133 -14.59 -6.80 -46.29
CA SER A 133 -14.11 -5.42 -46.43
C SER A 133 -12.72 -5.25 -45.81
N PHE A 134 -12.47 -5.88 -44.65
CA PHE A 134 -11.16 -5.92 -44.02
C PHE A 134 -10.09 -6.54 -44.94
N ALA A 135 -10.41 -7.66 -45.58
CA ALA A 135 -9.51 -8.32 -46.53
C ALA A 135 -9.25 -7.46 -47.79
N LYS A 136 -10.26 -6.73 -48.29
CA LYS A 136 -10.14 -5.80 -49.42
C LYS A 136 -9.16 -4.66 -49.10
N VAL A 137 -9.26 -4.06 -47.90
CA VAL A 137 -8.37 -2.97 -47.45
C VAL A 137 -6.93 -3.48 -47.22
N LEU A 138 -6.75 -4.67 -46.65
CA LEU A 138 -5.41 -5.26 -46.53
C LEU A 138 -4.80 -5.59 -47.91
N SER A 139 -5.61 -6.06 -48.85
CA SER A 139 -5.14 -6.36 -50.20
C SER A 139 -4.79 -5.10 -50.99
N SER A 140 -5.53 -3.99 -50.79
CA SER A 140 -5.20 -2.70 -51.42
C SER A 140 -3.91 -2.14 -50.83
N THR A 141 -3.78 -2.08 -49.50
CA THR A 141 -2.55 -1.60 -48.85
C THR A 141 -1.34 -2.46 -49.22
N MET A 142 -1.48 -3.79 -49.34
CA MET A 142 -0.42 -4.66 -49.84
C MET A 142 -0.05 -4.34 -51.30
N ARG A 143 -1.05 -4.07 -52.16
CA ARG A 143 -0.82 -3.68 -53.55
C ARG A 143 -0.08 -2.33 -53.62
N ASP A 144 -0.48 -1.35 -52.81
CA ASP A 144 0.15 -0.03 -52.74
C ASP A 144 1.60 -0.13 -52.25
N LEU A 145 1.86 -0.95 -51.22
CA LEU A 145 3.22 -1.22 -50.75
C LEU A 145 4.08 -1.89 -51.82
N ARG A 146 3.54 -2.87 -52.57
CA ARG A 146 4.25 -3.48 -53.70
C ARG A 146 4.57 -2.47 -54.81
N MET A 147 3.67 -1.53 -55.09
CA MET A 147 3.92 -0.44 -56.05
C MET A 147 5.02 0.51 -55.56
N LEU A 148 5.13 0.76 -54.26
CA LEU A 148 6.20 1.56 -53.67
C LEU A 148 7.57 0.86 -53.67
N THR A 149 7.59 -0.47 -53.48
CA THR A 149 8.83 -1.25 -53.44
C THR A 149 9.36 -1.64 -54.82
N ASN A 150 8.48 -1.75 -55.83
CA ASN A 150 8.87 -2.00 -57.23
C ASN A 150 8.63 -0.76 -58.10
N PRO A 151 9.50 0.27 -58.06
CA PRO A 151 9.41 1.41 -58.97
C PRO A 151 9.79 1.06 -60.43
N GLY A 152 10.24 -0.16 -60.72
CA GLY A 152 10.87 -0.54 -61.99
C GLY A 152 10.00 -1.23 -63.05
N ASP A 153 8.83 -1.79 -62.72
CA ASP A 153 8.09 -2.66 -63.65
C ASP A 153 6.96 -1.96 -64.45
N THR A 154 6.77 -0.66 -64.29
CA THR A 154 5.71 0.08 -65.01
C THR A 154 6.12 0.59 -66.40
N ALA A 155 7.28 0.19 -66.92
CA ALA A 155 7.73 0.54 -68.26
C ALA A 155 7.54 -0.57 -69.32
N GLY A 156 7.02 -1.74 -68.94
CA GLY A 156 7.09 -2.93 -69.82
C GLY A 156 5.90 -3.88 -69.76
N SER A 157 4.66 -3.39 -69.88
CA SER A 157 3.56 -4.20 -70.43
C SER A 157 2.33 -3.33 -70.71
N SER A 158 2.34 -2.63 -71.84
CA SER A 158 1.13 -2.03 -72.39
C SER A 158 1.08 -2.24 -73.89
N THR A 159 0.72 -3.47 -74.31
CA THR A 159 0.10 -3.73 -75.62
C THR A 159 -0.51 -5.13 -75.63
N SER A 160 -1.84 -5.23 -75.49
CA SER A 160 -2.74 -5.83 -76.50
C SER A 160 -4.09 -6.29 -75.91
N ALA A 161 -5.17 -5.73 -76.48
CA ALA A 161 -6.55 -6.27 -76.58
C ALA A 161 -7.39 -6.39 -75.28
N SER A 162 -8.70 -6.13 -75.24
CA SER A 162 -9.69 -5.56 -76.17
C SER A 162 -11.03 -5.45 -75.38
N ILE A 163 -11.70 -4.30 -75.48
CA ILE A 163 -13.14 -4.12 -75.78
C ILE A 163 -14.21 -4.71 -74.80
N GLU A 164 -15.08 -3.78 -74.36
CA GLU A 164 -16.47 -3.91 -73.85
C GLU A 164 -16.66 -4.60 -72.48
N ASP A 165 -17.27 -3.99 -71.46
CA ASP A 165 -18.58 -3.35 -71.51
C ASP A 165 -18.72 -2.16 -70.56
N SER A 166 -19.50 -1.17 -71.00
CA SER A 166 -19.86 0.05 -70.25
C SER A 166 -21.05 -0.24 -69.31
N ARG A 167 -21.31 0.44 -68.18
CA ARG A 167 -21.79 1.84 -68.08
C ARG A 167 -22.30 2.07 -66.61
N PRO A 168 -22.85 3.24 -66.21
CA PRO A 168 -22.14 4.26 -65.43
C PRO A 168 -22.85 4.65 -64.10
N HIS A 169 -22.16 5.31 -63.16
CA HIS A 169 -22.85 6.31 -62.32
C HIS A 169 -21.93 7.49 -61.96
N ILE A 170 -22.15 8.58 -62.71
CA ILE A 170 -22.28 9.96 -62.26
C ILE A 170 -21.27 10.42 -61.20
N ARG A 171 -20.15 10.92 -61.70
CA ARG A 171 -19.27 11.85 -60.97
C ARG A 171 -19.92 13.22 -60.92
N THR A 172 -20.51 13.59 -59.79
CA THR A 172 -20.73 14.98 -59.42
C THR A 172 -19.47 15.54 -58.80
N ARG A 173 -18.92 16.53 -59.49
CA ARG A 173 -17.71 17.28 -59.17
C ARG A 173 -17.87 18.00 -57.83
N SER A 174 -17.08 17.63 -56.82
CA SER A 174 -16.63 18.58 -55.80
C SER A 174 -15.23 19.03 -56.13
N ARG A 175 -15.12 20.33 -56.36
CA ARG A 175 -13.99 21.08 -56.89
C ARG A 175 -13.14 21.49 -55.69
N SER A 176 -12.22 20.63 -55.25
CA SER A 176 -11.11 21.06 -54.39
C SER A 176 -9.84 21.20 -55.24
N LYS A 177 -9.11 22.27 -54.95
CA LYS A 177 -8.10 22.88 -55.79
C LYS A 177 -6.90 21.96 -55.96
N LEU A 178 -6.44 21.82 -57.21
CA LEU A 178 -5.12 21.34 -57.58
C LEU A 178 -4.06 22.16 -56.84
N ALA A 179 -3.51 21.61 -55.75
CA ALA A 179 -2.15 21.94 -55.37
C ALA A 179 -1.25 21.27 -56.44
N PRO A 180 -0.26 21.97 -57.01
CA PRO A 180 0.72 21.31 -57.87
C PRO A 180 1.35 20.20 -57.03
N SER A 181 1.32 18.97 -57.52
CA SER A 181 2.09 17.88 -56.92
C SER A 181 3.56 18.25 -57.04
N ILE A 182 4.09 18.90 -56.00
CA ILE A 182 5.50 19.20 -55.87
C ILE A 182 6.23 17.84 -55.97
N PRO A 183 7.23 17.67 -56.86
CA PRO A 183 7.88 16.38 -57.06
C PRO A 183 8.38 15.84 -55.71
N LEU A 184 8.02 14.59 -55.37
CA LEU A 184 8.28 13.94 -54.08
C LEU A 184 9.75 14.07 -53.63
N SER A 185 10.69 14.14 -54.56
CA SER A 185 12.12 14.38 -54.30
C SER A 185 12.37 15.72 -53.58
N SER A 186 11.68 16.78 -53.97
CA SER A 186 11.79 18.09 -53.31
C SER A 186 11.17 18.08 -51.91
N GLN A 187 10.07 17.35 -51.71
CA GLN A 187 9.43 17.17 -50.40
C GLN A 187 10.32 16.34 -49.45
N ILE A 188 10.95 15.29 -49.96
CA ILE A 188 11.94 14.49 -49.23
C ILE A 188 13.17 15.35 -48.90
N SER A 189 13.68 16.13 -49.84
CA SER A 189 14.83 17.01 -49.61
C SER A 189 14.54 18.12 -48.59
N GLY A 190 13.32 18.68 -48.60
CA GLY A 190 12.85 19.65 -47.63
C GLY A 190 12.75 19.05 -46.23
N ARG A 191 12.21 17.82 -46.12
CA ARG A 191 12.19 17.09 -44.84
C ARG A 191 13.59 16.73 -44.34
N LEU A 192 14.50 16.32 -45.23
CA LEU A 192 15.89 16.03 -44.88
C LEU A 192 16.63 17.28 -44.38
N ARG A 193 16.35 18.44 -44.99
CA ARG A 193 16.90 19.73 -44.55
C ARG A 193 16.35 20.13 -43.19
N ALA A 194 15.04 20.04 -42.98
CA ALA A 194 14.41 20.32 -41.69
C ALA A 194 14.94 19.39 -40.58
N LEU A 195 15.12 18.09 -40.88
CA LEU A 195 15.72 17.13 -39.94
C LEU A 195 17.17 17.49 -39.60
N ARG A 196 17.96 17.94 -40.59
CA ARG A 196 19.33 18.40 -40.34
C ARG A 196 19.36 19.68 -39.51
N GLU A 197 18.47 20.63 -39.77
CA GLU A 197 18.35 21.84 -38.96
C GLU A 197 18.00 21.46 -37.51
N MET A 198 17.01 20.60 -37.27
CA MET A 198 16.71 20.13 -35.91
C MET A 198 17.89 19.40 -35.25
N GLN A 199 18.62 18.56 -36.00
CA GLN A 199 19.77 17.82 -35.47
C GLN A 199 20.98 18.72 -35.14
N PHE A 200 21.25 19.73 -35.95
CA PHE A 200 22.48 20.52 -35.83
C PHE A 200 22.30 21.82 -35.04
N SER A 201 21.10 22.41 -34.99
CA SER A 201 20.88 23.67 -34.26
C SER A 201 19.99 23.48 -33.03
N GLU A 202 18.81 22.89 -33.20
CA GLU A 202 17.78 22.90 -32.15
C GLU A 202 18.11 21.94 -31.01
N LEU A 203 18.52 20.71 -31.32
CA LEU A 203 18.83 19.69 -30.32
C LEU A 203 20.08 20.04 -29.48
N PRO A 204 21.20 20.50 -30.08
CA PRO A 204 22.35 20.97 -29.32
C PRO A 204 22.02 22.22 -28.48
N ALA A 205 21.27 23.18 -29.01
CA ALA A 205 20.86 24.37 -28.26
C ALA A 205 20.00 23.99 -27.05
N SER A 206 18.98 23.15 -27.23
CA SER A 206 18.15 22.63 -26.14
C SER A 206 18.99 21.89 -25.09
N ARG A 207 19.96 21.08 -25.52
CA ARG A 207 20.87 20.37 -24.59
C ARG A 207 21.75 21.33 -23.80
N THR A 208 22.27 22.40 -24.42
CA THR A 208 23.06 23.42 -23.71
C THR A 208 22.21 24.21 -22.72
N GLN A 209 20.96 24.55 -23.08
CA GLN A 209 20.03 25.21 -22.18
C GLN A 209 19.68 24.31 -20.99
N MET A 210 19.39 23.03 -21.22
CA MET A 210 19.14 22.06 -20.16
C MET A 210 20.35 21.87 -19.24
N ALA A 211 21.57 21.86 -19.79
CA ALA A 211 22.78 21.78 -18.98
C ALA A 211 22.99 23.05 -18.13
N ALA A 212 22.69 24.23 -18.68
CA ALA A 212 22.77 25.50 -17.96
C ALA A 212 21.75 25.57 -16.82
N THR A 213 20.49 25.23 -17.07
CA THR A 213 19.45 25.22 -16.03
C THR A 213 19.73 24.16 -14.96
N ALA A 214 20.25 22.98 -15.34
CA ALA A 214 20.68 21.98 -14.37
C ALA A 214 21.82 22.50 -13.47
N ALA A 215 22.79 23.24 -14.03
CA ALA A 215 23.86 23.86 -13.26
C ALA A 215 23.33 24.95 -12.30
N GLU A 216 22.38 25.78 -12.75
CA GLU A 216 21.70 26.77 -11.89
C GLU A 216 20.94 26.11 -10.74
N VAL A 217 20.20 25.03 -11.01
CA VAL A 217 19.48 24.27 -9.99
C VAL A 217 20.45 23.68 -8.96
N LEU A 218 21.59 23.16 -9.39
CA LEU A 218 22.61 22.65 -8.48
C LEU A 218 23.22 23.79 -7.63
N ALA A 219 23.50 24.95 -8.22
CA ALA A 219 24.01 26.12 -7.49
C ALA A 219 23.00 26.65 -6.45
N LEU A 220 21.72 26.71 -6.80
CA LEU A 220 20.66 27.06 -5.85
C LEU A 220 20.54 26.01 -4.74
N ARG A 221 20.67 24.72 -5.07
CA ARG A 221 20.65 23.65 -4.07
C ARG A 221 21.82 23.78 -3.09
N THR A 222 23.02 24.10 -3.55
CA THR A 222 24.16 24.32 -2.64
C THR A 222 23.93 25.53 -1.73
N GLU A 223 23.38 26.62 -2.27
CA GLU A 223 23.07 27.82 -1.47
C GLU A 223 21.98 27.54 -0.40
N VAL A 224 20.95 26.77 -0.75
CA VAL A 224 19.92 26.33 0.21
C VAL A 224 20.54 25.44 1.29
N LEU A 225 21.38 24.49 0.92
CA LEU A 225 22.06 23.62 1.88
C LEU A 225 22.92 24.44 2.85
N GLU A 226 23.72 25.38 2.37
CA GLU A 226 24.51 26.29 3.21
C GLU A 226 23.63 27.08 4.19
N ARG A 227 22.52 27.65 3.72
CA ARG A 227 21.55 28.35 4.60
C ARG A 227 20.97 27.41 5.66
N THR A 228 20.61 26.18 5.29
CA THR A 228 20.09 25.22 6.28
C THR A 228 21.13 24.82 7.31
N VAL A 229 22.38 24.61 6.90
CA VAL A 229 23.48 24.29 7.81
C VAL A 229 23.70 25.44 8.79
N THR A 230 23.79 26.68 8.30
CA THR A 230 23.97 27.85 9.20
C THR A 230 22.79 28.07 10.15
N LEU A 231 21.56 27.73 9.75
CA LEU A 231 20.39 27.75 10.63
C LEU A 231 20.45 26.66 11.70
N LEU A 232 20.84 25.44 11.34
CA LEU A 232 21.05 24.36 12.30
C LEU A 232 22.16 24.69 13.29
N GLU A 233 23.26 25.24 12.79
CA GLU A 233 24.36 25.73 13.61
C GLU A 233 23.93 26.82 14.57
N ARG A 234 23.05 27.75 14.17
CA ARG A 234 22.55 28.79 15.08
C ARG A 234 21.49 28.29 16.06
N ALA A 235 20.55 27.47 15.60
CA ALA A 235 19.37 27.09 16.39
C ALA A 235 19.62 25.87 17.29
N LYS A 236 20.36 24.86 16.82
CA LYS A 236 20.59 23.60 17.54
C LYS A 236 21.98 23.52 18.15
N HIS A 237 22.99 23.97 17.42
CA HIS A 237 24.39 23.88 17.87
C HIS A 237 24.97 25.23 18.32
N GLY A 238 24.14 26.27 18.35
CA GLY A 238 24.58 27.64 18.53
C GLY A 238 25.08 27.89 19.94
N ALA A 239 25.90 28.93 20.11
CA ALA A 239 26.34 29.36 21.43
C ALA A 239 25.14 29.66 22.35
N LEU A 240 24.07 30.26 21.82
CA LEU A 240 22.84 30.54 22.56
C LEU A 240 22.10 29.26 22.97
N ALA A 241 21.93 28.30 22.05
CA ALA A 241 21.29 27.02 22.34
C ALA A 241 22.09 26.19 23.36
N ARG A 242 23.42 26.22 23.27
CA ARG A 242 24.32 25.60 24.26
C ARG A 242 24.26 26.30 25.61
N ALA A 243 24.20 27.63 25.63
CA ALA A 243 24.08 28.40 26.87
C ALA A 243 22.73 28.18 27.57
N THR A 244 21.61 28.14 26.81
CA THR A 244 20.29 27.84 27.39
C THR A 244 20.20 26.41 27.90
N LYS A 245 20.78 25.45 27.17
CA LYS A 245 20.90 24.05 27.62
C LYS A 245 21.72 23.94 28.91
N ALA A 246 22.92 24.53 28.95
CA ALA A 246 23.76 24.53 30.14
C ALA A 246 23.07 25.22 31.34
N LYS A 247 22.32 26.30 31.10
CA LYS A 247 21.52 26.96 32.13
C LYS A 247 20.39 26.05 32.63
N ALA A 248 19.70 25.34 31.76
CA ALA A 248 18.65 24.40 32.14
C ALA A 248 19.22 23.22 32.95
N GLU A 249 20.34 22.65 32.52
CA GLU A 249 21.06 21.60 33.26
C GLU A 249 21.51 22.11 34.63
N HIS A 250 22.06 23.32 34.70
CA HIS A 250 22.43 23.93 35.97
C HIS A 250 21.22 24.09 36.90
N LEU A 251 20.10 24.64 36.41
CA LEU A 251 18.88 24.77 37.20
C LEU A 251 18.32 23.41 37.65
N ALA A 252 18.42 22.37 36.81
CA ALA A 252 18.04 21.02 37.19
C ALA A 252 18.93 20.46 38.32
N THR A 253 20.25 20.66 38.25
CA THR A 253 21.15 20.25 39.34
C THR A 253 20.89 21.03 40.64
N VAL A 254 20.56 22.32 40.54
CA VAL A 254 20.17 23.14 41.69
C VAL A 254 18.86 22.62 42.28
N ALA A 255 17.86 22.31 41.46
CA ALA A 255 16.59 21.75 41.91
C ALA A 255 16.77 20.41 42.65
N HIS A 256 17.56 19.49 42.10
CA HIS A 256 17.90 18.24 42.79
C HIS A 256 18.68 18.48 44.09
N GLY A 257 19.58 19.46 44.13
CA GLY A 257 20.27 19.85 45.35
C GLY A 257 19.30 20.38 46.42
N VAL A 258 18.31 21.17 46.03
CA VAL A 258 17.26 21.67 46.94
C VAL A 258 16.36 20.52 47.42
N GLU A 259 15.95 19.63 46.53
CA GLU A 259 15.18 18.43 46.88
C GLU A 259 15.94 17.55 47.89
N GLY A 260 17.24 17.34 47.67
CA GLY A 260 18.11 16.64 48.62
C GLY A 260 18.14 17.32 49.99
N LYS A 261 18.28 18.65 50.03
CA LYS A 261 18.23 19.41 51.29
C LYS A 261 16.88 19.29 51.99
N LEU A 262 15.78 19.37 51.25
CA LEU A 262 14.44 19.22 51.81
C LEU A 262 14.22 17.82 52.38
N ASN A 263 14.75 16.78 51.73
CA ASN A 263 14.69 15.42 52.23
C ASN A 263 15.48 15.25 53.53
N VAL A 264 16.67 15.84 53.63
CA VAL A 264 17.45 15.85 54.89
C VAL A 264 16.68 16.57 55.98
N MET A 265 16.20 17.80 55.72
CA MET A 265 15.39 18.55 56.69
C MET A 265 14.14 17.78 57.13
N ARG A 266 13.48 17.07 56.22
CA ARG A 266 12.35 16.20 56.56
C ARG A 266 12.77 15.10 57.52
N LEU A 267 13.89 14.42 57.27
CA LEU A 267 14.40 13.38 58.16
C LEU A 267 14.80 13.95 59.52
N ASP A 268 15.41 15.14 59.56
CA ASP A 268 15.76 15.83 60.80
C ASP A 268 14.52 16.17 61.63
N ILE A 269 13.46 16.70 60.99
CA ILE A 269 12.18 16.98 61.66
C ILE A 269 11.53 15.69 62.15
N LEU A 270 11.53 14.62 61.34
CA LEU A 270 10.99 13.33 61.75
C LEU A 270 11.77 12.74 62.92
N ALA A 271 13.09 12.88 62.94
CA ALA A 271 13.92 12.46 64.08
C ALA A 271 13.63 13.28 65.33
N ALA A 272 13.34 14.58 65.20
CA ALA A 272 12.96 15.44 66.31
C ALA A 272 11.58 15.10 66.89
N ILE A 273 10.60 14.76 66.05
CA ILE A 273 9.24 14.41 66.47
C ILE A 273 9.17 12.96 66.99
N HIS A 274 9.80 12.02 66.29
CA HIS A 274 9.84 10.61 66.65
C HIS A 274 11.11 10.28 67.42
N THR A 275 11.21 10.83 68.63
CA THR A 275 12.25 10.39 69.56
C THR A 275 12.05 8.91 69.88
N PRO A 276 13.14 8.16 70.18
CA PRO A 276 13.03 6.74 70.52
C PRO A 276 12.10 6.53 71.73
N GLU A 277 12.06 7.48 72.66
CA GLU A 277 11.16 7.48 73.80
C GLU A 277 9.68 7.57 73.39
N VAL A 278 9.33 8.47 72.48
CA VAL A 278 7.96 8.60 71.96
C VAL A 278 7.54 7.34 71.21
N SER A 279 8.44 6.77 70.38
CA SER A 279 8.15 5.50 69.68
C SER A 279 7.98 4.34 70.66
N ALA A 280 8.78 4.27 71.73
CA ALA A 280 8.66 3.25 72.77
C ALA A 280 7.37 3.44 73.58
N ALA A 281 6.97 4.68 73.88
CA ALA A 281 5.71 4.97 74.56
C ALA A 281 4.50 4.60 73.70
N LEU A 282 4.50 4.93 72.40
CA LEU A 282 3.46 4.52 71.46
C LEU A 282 3.37 2.99 71.33
N ASN A 283 4.50 2.29 71.27
CA ASN A 283 4.52 0.82 71.24
C ASN A 283 3.95 0.21 72.53
N ARG A 284 4.30 0.75 73.70
CA ARG A 284 3.71 0.31 74.99
C ARG A 284 2.21 0.59 75.05
N TYR A 285 1.76 1.73 74.54
CA TYR A 285 0.33 2.04 74.46
C TYR A 285 -0.41 1.09 73.52
N HIS A 286 0.19 0.75 72.37
CA HIS A 286 -0.34 -0.26 71.45
C HIS A 286 -0.45 -1.65 72.10
N GLN A 287 0.57 -2.07 72.85
CA GLN A 287 0.55 -3.34 73.61
C GLN A 287 -0.56 -3.30 74.67
N HIS A 288 -0.64 -2.23 75.45
CA HIS A 288 -1.70 -2.06 76.44
C HIS A 288 -3.09 -2.12 75.79
N LEU A 289 -3.31 -1.48 74.64
CA LEU A 289 -4.58 -1.56 73.92
C LEU A 289 -4.91 -2.99 73.49
N ARG A 290 -3.93 -3.77 73.03
CA ARG A 290 -4.12 -5.19 72.71
C ARG A 290 -4.50 -5.99 73.95
N ASP A 291 -3.75 -5.85 75.04
CA ASP A 291 -4.06 -6.55 76.30
C ASP A 291 -5.46 -6.18 76.81
N THR A 292 -5.86 -4.90 76.72
CA THR A 292 -7.20 -4.49 77.13
C THR A 292 -8.28 -5.09 76.24
N ARG A 293 -8.02 -5.21 74.93
CA ARG A 293 -8.94 -5.85 74.00
C ARG A 293 -9.07 -7.33 74.30
N GLU A 294 -7.97 -8.05 74.47
CA GLU A 294 -7.96 -9.47 74.83
C GLU A 294 -8.73 -9.70 76.14
N ARG A 295 -8.48 -8.90 77.19
CA ARG A 295 -9.23 -8.99 78.45
C ARG A 295 -10.73 -8.66 78.30
N LEU A 296 -11.11 -7.82 77.35
CA LEU A 296 -12.53 -7.53 77.08
C LEU A 296 -13.17 -8.67 76.27
N GLU A 297 -12.42 -9.29 75.36
CA GLU A 297 -12.84 -10.48 74.63
C GLU A 297 -13.01 -11.66 75.60
N GLU A 298 -12.05 -11.92 76.49
CA GLU A 298 -12.16 -12.93 77.55
C GLU A 298 -13.36 -12.67 78.47
N ARG A 299 -13.56 -11.42 78.93
CA ARG A 299 -14.75 -11.08 79.74
C ARG A 299 -16.05 -11.28 78.97
N ARG A 300 -16.05 -10.97 77.68
CA ARG A 300 -17.21 -11.19 76.82
C ARG A 300 -17.48 -12.68 76.67
N GLU A 301 -16.45 -13.49 76.43
CA GLU A 301 -16.57 -14.95 76.33
C GLU A 301 -17.08 -15.55 77.65
N ALA A 302 -16.51 -15.17 78.79
CA ALA A 302 -16.97 -15.60 80.11
C ALA A 302 -18.44 -15.21 80.35
N ALA A 303 -18.83 -13.97 80.05
CA ALA A 303 -20.23 -13.53 80.17
C ALA A 303 -21.17 -14.30 79.22
N LEU A 304 -20.72 -14.66 78.02
CA LEU A 304 -21.48 -15.49 77.10
C LEU A 304 -21.59 -16.94 77.58
N GLU A 305 -20.54 -17.49 78.18
CA GLU A 305 -20.58 -18.80 78.82
C GLU A 305 -21.53 -18.84 80.02
N GLU A 306 -21.53 -17.79 80.86
CA GLU A 306 -22.50 -17.63 81.92
C GLU A 306 -23.93 -17.56 81.37
N LEU A 307 -24.18 -16.74 80.34
CA LEU A 307 -25.49 -16.66 79.68
C LEU A 307 -25.94 -17.99 79.07
N LYS A 308 -25.04 -18.73 78.41
CA LYS A 308 -25.32 -20.09 77.92
C LYS A 308 -25.65 -21.04 79.06
N ALA A 309 -24.93 -20.97 80.18
CA ALA A 309 -25.24 -21.77 81.36
C ALA A 309 -26.62 -21.45 81.95
N TYR A 310 -27.08 -20.19 81.84
CA TYR A 310 -28.47 -19.81 82.18
C TYR A 310 -29.49 -20.36 81.15
N GLU A 311 -29.22 -20.25 79.85
CA GLU A 311 -30.09 -20.76 78.78
C GLU A 311 -30.23 -22.29 78.80
N ASP A 312 -29.14 -23.01 79.06
CA ASP A 312 -29.14 -24.46 79.23
C ASP A 312 -29.94 -24.88 80.48
N ALA A 313 -29.92 -24.08 81.56
CA ALA A 313 -30.74 -24.32 82.74
C ALA A 313 -32.25 -24.08 82.49
N ASP A 314 -32.61 -23.11 81.65
CA ASP A 314 -34.00 -22.79 81.30
C ASP A 314 -34.57 -23.79 80.26
N SER A 315 -33.77 -24.18 79.26
CA SER A 315 -34.15 -25.19 78.26
C SER A 315 -34.27 -26.61 78.83
N ALA A 316 -33.49 -26.96 79.86
CA ALA A 316 -33.67 -28.20 80.64
C ALA A 316 -35.00 -28.24 81.43
N THR A 317 -35.64 -27.09 81.64
CA THR A 317 -36.95 -26.99 82.30
C THR A 317 -38.10 -27.16 81.30
N ASN A 318 -37.92 -26.77 80.04
CA ASN A 318 -38.93 -26.88 78.97
C ASN A 318 -38.85 -28.18 78.13
N SER A 319 -37.70 -28.87 78.12
CA SER A 319 -37.56 -30.17 77.47
C SER A 319 -37.70 -31.27 78.52
N GLY A 320 -38.81 -32.01 78.50
CA GLY A 320 -39.23 -33.00 79.52
C GLY A 320 -38.35 -34.27 79.66
N ILE A 321 -37.02 -34.12 79.65
CA ILE A 321 -36.06 -35.21 79.78
C ILE A 321 -35.51 -35.23 81.22
N ARG A 322 -35.99 -36.20 81.99
CA ARG A 322 -35.61 -36.48 83.38
C ARG A 322 -34.21 -37.10 83.44
N GLY A 323 -33.17 -36.27 83.38
CA GLY A 323 -31.77 -36.65 83.62
C GLY A 323 -31.14 -35.91 84.81
N PRO A 324 -30.23 -36.52 85.58
CA PRO A 324 -29.63 -35.91 86.77
C PRO A 324 -28.46 -35.00 86.35
N ALA A 325 -28.75 -33.80 85.88
CA ALA A 325 -27.74 -32.76 85.67
C ALA A 325 -27.87 -31.68 86.74
N LYS A 326 -26.71 -31.27 87.26
CA LYS A 326 -26.51 -30.38 88.40
C LYS A 326 -27.30 -29.09 88.20
N SER A 327 -28.35 -28.91 89.00
CA SER A 327 -29.25 -27.76 88.95
C SER A 327 -28.47 -26.50 89.30
N GLY A 328 -28.35 -25.57 88.36
CA GLY A 328 -27.84 -24.23 88.64
C GLY A 328 -28.76 -23.48 89.62
N PRO A 329 -28.30 -22.35 90.19
CA PRO A 329 -29.03 -21.61 91.23
C PRO A 329 -30.44 -21.18 90.80
N ILE A 330 -30.67 -20.83 89.52
CA ILE A 330 -32.03 -20.50 89.02
C ILE A 330 -32.93 -21.74 88.93
N GLY A 331 -32.38 -22.89 88.56
CA GLY A 331 -33.11 -24.17 88.56
C GLY A 331 -33.46 -24.61 89.98
N GLU A 332 -32.60 -24.34 90.96
CA GLU A 332 -32.91 -24.58 92.37
C GLU A 332 -34.02 -23.65 92.88
N ILE A 333 -34.00 -22.37 92.50
CA ILE A 333 -35.06 -21.40 92.81
C ILE A 333 -36.37 -21.84 92.16
N ALA A 334 -36.37 -22.17 90.86
CA ALA A 334 -37.55 -22.63 90.14
C ALA A 334 -38.13 -23.92 90.74
N ARG A 335 -37.28 -24.88 91.14
CA ARG A 335 -37.72 -26.09 91.87
C ARG A 335 -38.38 -25.75 93.19
N ARG A 336 -37.77 -24.87 94.01
CA ARG A 336 -38.34 -24.41 95.29
C ARG A 336 -39.68 -23.71 95.08
N TYR A 337 -39.82 -22.89 94.04
CA TYR A 337 -41.10 -22.26 93.69
C TYR A 337 -42.13 -23.29 93.22
N GLY A 338 -41.73 -24.27 92.41
CA GLY A 338 -42.63 -25.34 91.94
C GLY A 338 -43.15 -26.23 93.07
N THR A 339 -42.30 -26.57 94.05
CA THR A 339 -42.75 -27.28 95.26
C THR A 339 -43.74 -26.44 96.06
N LEU A 340 -43.47 -25.13 96.20
CA LEU A 340 -44.34 -24.21 96.93
C LEU A 340 -45.72 -24.05 96.24
N ILE A 341 -45.76 -24.04 94.91
CA ILE A 341 -47.01 -24.02 94.13
C ILE A 341 -47.81 -25.31 94.36
N ARG A 342 -47.17 -26.49 94.34
CA ARG A 342 -47.85 -27.76 94.62
C ARG A 342 -48.41 -27.79 96.03
N GLU A 343 -47.64 -27.35 97.02
CA GLU A 343 -48.13 -27.23 98.40
C GLU A 343 -49.34 -26.27 98.49
N ILE A 344 -49.33 -25.16 97.75
CA ILE A 344 -50.48 -24.24 97.66
C ILE A 344 -51.70 -24.93 97.00
N GLU A 345 -51.50 -25.70 95.93
CA GLU A 345 -52.58 -26.43 95.26
C GLU A 345 -53.15 -27.53 96.16
N ASP A 346 -52.31 -28.29 96.85
CA ASP A 346 -52.70 -29.31 97.82
C ASP A 346 -53.54 -28.68 98.93
N VAL A 347 -53.07 -27.58 99.53
CA VAL A 347 -53.83 -26.81 100.53
C VAL A 347 -55.16 -26.31 99.96
N LYS A 348 -55.20 -25.84 98.70
CA LYS A 348 -56.43 -25.38 98.05
C LYS A 348 -57.42 -26.52 97.82
N THR A 349 -56.95 -27.70 97.43
CA THR A 349 -57.81 -28.89 97.25
C THR A 349 -58.36 -29.38 98.60
N GLU A 350 -57.55 -29.32 99.66
CA GLU A 350 -57.99 -29.68 101.01
C GLU A 350 -59.02 -28.69 101.56
N ILE A 351 -58.86 -27.38 101.30
CA ILE A 351 -59.89 -26.37 101.58
C ILE A 351 -61.19 -26.66 100.80
N HIS A 352 -61.09 -27.07 99.52
CA HIS A 352 -62.27 -27.47 98.73
C HIS A 352 -62.95 -28.73 99.29
N ARG A 353 -62.19 -29.67 99.86
CA ARG A 353 -62.72 -30.89 100.49
C ARG A 353 -63.39 -30.62 101.84
N LEU A 354 -62.97 -29.57 102.55
CA LEU A 354 -63.49 -29.18 103.86
C LEU A 354 -64.57 -28.07 103.77
N GLY A 355 -64.87 -27.58 102.56
CA GLY A 355 -65.81 -26.49 102.28
C GLY A 355 -67.12 -26.90 101.61
N GLY A 356 -67.49 -28.19 101.69
CA GLY A 356 -68.78 -28.74 101.26
C GLY A 356 -69.33 -29.72 102.28
#